data_AF-A0A7Y7THI5-F1
#
_entry.id   AF-A0A7Y7THI5-F1
#
_cell.length_a   1.000
_cell.length_b   1.000
_cell.length_c   1.000
_cell.angle_alpha   90.00
_cell.angle_beta   90.00
_cell.angle_gamma   90.00
#
_symmetry.space_group_name_H-M   'P 1'
#
loop_
_entity.id
_entity.type
_entity.pdbx_description
1 polymer ?
#
loop_
_entity_poly.entity_id
_entity_poly.type
_entity_poly.pdbx_seq_one_letter_code
_entity_poly.pdbx_strand_id
1 'polypeptide(L)'
;MTYQSALYSTDSYRPGNSLSASLGLRYAGFDIIAPQLQFNFRDIARDSQARADKVSTGGTILYISPGLVAALTDQVSMYAFVQIPIYEDLNGVQLAPQFIPSVGVRYSF
;
A
#
# COMPACT_ATOMS: atom_id res chain seq x y z
N MET A 1 4.68 -8.73 6.37
CA MET A 1 5.80 -8.58 5.42
C MET A 1 5.58 -9.59 4.33
N THR A 2 5.44 -9.15 3.09
CA THR A 2 5.15 -10.06 1.98
C THR A 2 6.33 -9.97 1.02
N TYR A 3 7.11 -11.03 0.95
CA TYR A 3 8.19 -11.17 -0.03
C TYR A 3 7.61 -11.92 -1.22
N GLN A 4 7.37 -11.20 -2.33
CA GLN A 4 6.87 -11.82 -3.55
C GLN A 4 8.05 -11.96 -4.53
N SER A 5 8.57 -13.19 -4.62
CA SER A 5 9.52 -13.58 -5.67
C SER A 5 8.75 -14.45 -6.66
N ALA A 6 8.78 -14.07 -7.94
CA ALA A 6 8.13 -14.82 -9.00
C ALA A 6 8.93 -16.12 -9.27
N LEU A 7 8.53 -17.20 -8.61
CA LEU A 7 8.86 -18.56 -9.03
C LEU A 7 7.93 -18.90 -10.21
N TYR A 8 8.31 -18.54 -11.44
CA TYR A 8 8.16 -19.37 -12.65
C TYR A 8 8.61 -18.59 -13.90
N SER A 9 9.69 -19.07 -14.52
CA SER A 9 10.22 -18.64 -15.82
C SER A 9 9.28 -19.04 -16.95
N THR A 10 8.87 -18.07 -17.78
CA THR A 10 8.71 -18.27 -19.23
C THR A 10 8.94 -16.91 -19.89
N ASP A 11 9.95 -16.86 -20.75
CA ASP A 11 10.28 -15.77 -21.68
C ASP A 11 10.44 -14.33 -21.14
N SER A 12 11.70 -13.97 -20.91
CA SER A 12 12.29 -12.66 -21.21
C SER A 12 11.58 -11.39 -20.69
N TYR A 13 10.85 -11.49 -19.59
CA TYR A 13 10.43 -10.34 -18.79
C TYR A 13 10.73 -10.64 -17.32
N ARG A 14 11.74 -9.96 -16.78
CA ARG A 14 12.05 -9.99 -15.33
C ARG A 14 11.40 -8.75 -14.72
N PRO A 15 10.17 -8.81 -14.20
CA PRO A 15 9.65 -7.69 -13.43
C PRO A 15 10.55 -7.52 -12.20
N GLY A 16 11.18 -6.34 -12.09
CA GLY A 16 12.10 -6.00 -11.01
C GLY A 16 11.54 -6.38 -9.63
N ASN A 17 12.40 -6.94 -8.78
CA ASN A 17 12.04 -7.38 -7.44
C ASN A 17 11.34 -6.22 -6.69
N SER A 18 10.16 -6.48 -6.11
CA SER A 18 9.48 -5.51 -5.26
C SER A 18 9.30 -6.06 -3.86
N LEU A 19 9.67 -5.25 -2.87
CA LEU A 19 9.52 -5.55 -1.45
C LEU A 19 8.37 -4.71 -0.91
N SER A 20 7.41 -5.37 -0.27
CA SER A 20 6.27 -4.72 0.36
C SER A 20 6.23 -5.06 1.84
N ALA A 21 6.23 -4.04 2.69
CA ALA A 21 6.03 -4.18 4.12
C ALA A 21 4.84 -3.32 4.56
N SER A 22 3.92 -3.92 5.31
CA SER A 22 2.75 -3.23 5.84
C SER A 22 2.68 -3.44 7.35
N LEU A 23 2.39 -2.37 8.08
CA LEU A 23 2.17 -2.37 9.52
C LEU A 23 0.82 -1.69 9.80
N GLY A 24 0.00 -2.27 10.65
CA GLY A 24 -1.31 -1.74 10.98
C GLY A 24 -1.53 -1.73 12.49
N LEU A 25 -2.04 -0.63 13.00
CA LEU A 25 -2.51 -0.48 14.36
C LEU A 25 -4.01 -0.21 14.33
N ARG A 26 -4.79 -0.93 15.13
CA ARG A 26 -6.23 -0.71 15.30
C ARG A 26 -6.53 -0.62 16.79
N TYR A 27 -7.22 0.42 17.19
CA TYR A 27 -7.69 0.58 18.55
C TYR A 27 -9.15 0.12 18.65
N ALA A 28 -9.41 -0.91 19.43
CA ALA A 28 -10.75 -1.50 19.61
C ALA A 28 -11.34 -1.20 21.00
N GLY A 29 -10.87 -0.13 21.65
CA GLY A 29 -11.32 0.24 23.00
C GLY A 29 -12.59 1.09 23.03
N PHE A 30 -13.19 1.42 21.89
CA PHE A 30 -14.51 2.07 21.85
C PHE A 30 -15.55 1.08 21.34
N ASP A 31 -16.79 1.23 21.81
CA ASP A 31 -17.87 0.26 21.55
C ASP A 31 -18.32 0.27 20.08
N ILE A 32 -18.39 1.46 19.46
CA ILE A 32 -18.98 1.63 18.12
C ILE A 32 -17.90 1.94 17.08
N ILE A 33 -16.78 2.52 17.48
CA ILE A 33 -15.75 2.99 16.55
C ILE A 33 -14.40 2.32 16.83
N ALA A 34 -13.67 2.00 15.77
CA ALA A 34 -12.32 1.49 15.86
C ALA A 34 -11.42 2.33 14.95
N PRO A 35 -10.74 3.35 15.48
CA PRO A 35 -9.74 4.07 14.72
C PRO A 35 -8.58 3.12 14.39
N GLN A 36 -8.04 3.29 13.18
CA GLN A 36 -6.94 2.49 12.67
C GLN A 36 -5.93 3.37 11.94
N LEU A 37 -4.68 2.93 11.96
CA LEU A 37 -3.60 3.57 11.25
C LEU A 37 -2.76 2.48 10.61
N GLN A 38 -2.57 2.58 9.30
CA GLN A 38 -1.75 1.65 8.54
C GLN A 38 -0.58 2.38 7.89
N PHE A 39 0.58 1.73 7.87
CA PHE A 39 1.77 2.16 7.17
C PHE A 39 2.10 1.11 6.12
N ASN A 40 2.27 1.52 4.88
CA ASN A 40 2.63 0.64 3.78
C ASN A 40 3.90 1.15 3.12
N PHE A 41 4.97 0.40 3.26
CA PHE A 41 6.25 0.64 2.62
C PHE A 41 6.36 -0.27 1.39
N ARG A 42 6.74 0.32 0.26
CA ARG A 42 7.02 -0.39 -0.98
C ARG A 42 8.33 0.06 -1.56
N ASP A 43 9.24 -0.89 -1.76
CA ASP A 43 10.53 -0.66 -2.38
C ASP A 43 10.58 -1.47 -3.68
N ILE A 44 10.87 -0.80 -4.79
CA ILE A 44 10.99 -1.45 -6.10
C ILE A 44 12.47 -1.41 -6.47
N ALA A 45 13.12 -2.58 -6.44
CA ALA A 45 14.51 -2.72 -6.79
C ALA A 45 14.72 -2.46 -8.29
N ARG A 46 15.86 -1.83 -8.62
CA ARG A 46 16.26 -1.57 -10.00
C ARG A 46 16.60 -2.87 -10.71
N ASP A 47 16.17 -3.01 -11.97
CA ASP A 47 16.60 -4.11 -12.83
C ASP A 47 18.11 -4.05 -13.08
N SER A 48 18.85 -5.07 -12.64
CA SER A 48 20.25 -5.25 -13.02
C SER A 48 20.34 -6.12 -14.28
N GLN A 49 20.12 -5.53 -15.46
CA GLN A 49 20.64 -6.11 -16.70
C GLN A 49 21.71 -5.20 -17.29
N ALA A 50 22.92 -5.75 -17.34
CA ALA A 50 24.11 -5.12 -17.85
C ALA A 50 24.02 -4.97 -19.38
N ARG A 51 23.30 -3.96 -19.90
CA ARG A 51 23.69 -3.19 -21.11
C ARG A 51 22.65 -2.23 -21.72
N ALA A 52 21.42 -2.12 -21.24
CA ALA A 52 20.44 -1.25 -21.92
C ALA A 52 19.86 -0.22 -20.95
N ASP A 53 20.14 1.05 -21.27
CA ASP A 53 19.32 2.23 -21.04
C ASP A 53 18.69 2.42 -19.65
N LYS A 54 19.32 3.34 -18.90
CA LYS A 54 18.91 3.86 -17.59
C LYS A 54 17.53 4.51 -17.63
N VAL A 55 16.46 3.73 -17.70
CA VAL A 55 15.14 4.21 -17.29
C VAL A 55 15.04 3.95 -15.79
N SER A 56 15.20 5.02 -15.03
CA SER A 56 15.15 5.05 -13.56
C SER A 56 13.76 4.67 -13.05
N THR A 57 13.44 3.36 -13.09
CA THR A 57 12.13 2.79 -12.70
C THR A 57 12.12 2.24 -11.28
N GLY A 58 13.28 2.18 -10.62
CA GLY A 58 13.37 1.87 -9.19
C GLY A 58 13.03 3.09 -8.35
N GLY A 59 12.22 2.87 -7.31
CA GLY A 59 11.76 3.91 -6.42
C GLY A 59 11.11 3.36 -5.15
N THR A 60 11.18 4.16 -4.10
CA THR A 60 10.69 3.80 -2.76
C THR A 60 9.52 4.70 -2.41
N ILE A 61 8.40 4.10 -2.02
CA ILE A 61 7.21 4.83 -1.59
C ILE A 61 6.76 4.36 -0.21
N LEU A 62 6.48 5.32 0.67
CA LEU A 62 5.88 5.09 1.97
C LEU A 62 4.52 5.76 2.03
N TYR A 63 3.48 4.97 2.30
CA TYR A 63 2.13 5.43 2.53
C TYR A 63 1.78 5.36 4.01
N ILE A 64 1.12 6.39 4.51
CA ILE A 64 0.35 6.34 5.75
C ILE A 64 -1.14 6.30 5.39
N SER A 65 -1.92 5.53 6.13
CA SER A 65 -3.33 5.32 5.87
C SER A 65 -4.12 5.40 7.18
N PRO A 66 -4.41 6.61 7.68
CA PRO A 66 -5.37 6.79 8.76
C PRO A 66 -6.76 6.35 8.31
N GLY A 67 -7.50 5.71 9.20
CA GLY A 67 -8.87 5.31 8.96
C GLY A 67 -9.66 5.06 10.23
N LEU A 68 -10.94 4.81 10.05
CA LEU A 68 -11.90 4.52 11.10
C LEU A 68 -12.88 3.48 10.60
N VAL A 69 -13.21 2.52 11.46
CA VAL A 69 -14.28 1.55 11.23
C VAL A 69 -15.38 1.82 12.25
N ALA A 70 -16.61 1.98 11.81
CA ALA A 70 -17.78 2.12 12.68
C ALA A 70 -18.68 0.88 12.54
N ALA A 71 -18.93 0.19 13.64
CA ALA A 71 -19.94 -0.87 13.69
C ALA A 71 -21.32 -0.22 13.80
N LEU A 72 -22.07 -0.21 12.70
CA LEU A 72 -23.43 0.32 12.69
C LEU A 72 -24.40 -0.67 13.35
N THR A 73 -24.17 -1.97 13.15
CA THR A 73 -24.84 -3.09 13.80
C THR A 73 -23.85 -4.26 13.93
N ASP A 74 -24.26 -5.36 14.58
CA ASP A 74 -23.44 -6.58 14.69
C ASP A 74 -23.08 -7.19 13.32
N GLN A 75 -23.83 -6.85 12.27
CA GLN A 75 -23.69 -7.39 10.91
C GLN A 75 -23.17 -6.35 9.92
N VAL A 76 -23.36 -5.05 10.19
CA VAL A 76 -23.01 -3.94 9.29
C VAL A 76 -21.89 -3.11 9.91
N SER A 77 -20.78 -3.01 9.22
CA SER A 77 -19.69 -2.11 9.57
C SER A 77 -19.37 -1.17 8.41
N MET A 78 -19.26 0.12 8.69
CA MET A 78 -18.75 1.11 7.75
C MET A 78 -17.26 1.33 7.99
N TYR A 79 -16.49 1.56 6.94
CA TYR A 79 -15.09 1.94 7.07
C TYR A 79 -14.79 3.15 6.19
N ALA A 80 -13.92 4.01 6.68
CA ALA A 80 -13.35 5.12 5.94
C ALA A 80 -11.84 5.14 6.20
N PHE A 81 -11.03 5.35 5.17
CA PHE A 81 -9.59 5.54 5.31
C PHE A 81 -9.08 6.47 4.22
N VAL A 82 -7.97 7.14 4.48
CA VAL A 82 -7.33 8.03 3.52
C VAL A 82 -5.89 7.56 3.38
N GLN A 83 -5.46 7.20 2.17
CA GLN A 83 -4.06 6.86 1.92
C GLN A 83 -3.32 8.12 1.49
N ILE A 84 -2.19 8.40 2.16
CA ILE A 84 -1.38 9.59 1.94
C ILE A 84 0.06 9.11 1.71
N PRO A 85 0.65 9.38 0.53
CA PRO A 85 2.09 9.17 0.34
C PRO A 85 2.85 10.20 1.20
N ILE A 86 3.69 9.73 2.12
CA ILE A 86 4.51 10.58 2.99
C ILE A 86 5.96 10.64 2.55
N TYR A 87 6.40 9.68 1.73
CA TYR A 87 7.72 9.66 1.15
C TYR A 87 7.64 9.01 -0.23
N GLU A 88 8.17 9.72 -1.23
CA GLU A 88 8.22 9.28 -2.62
C GLU A 88 9.59 9.63 -3.17
N ASP A 89 10.51 8.66 -3.20
CA ASP A 89 11.76 8.79 -3.93
C ASP A 89 11.57 8.15 -5.31
N LEU A 90 10.88 8.88 -6.18
CA LEU A 90 10.66 8.54 -7.57
C LEU A 90 11.51 9.46 -8.44
N ASN A 91 12.29 8.89 -9.36
CA ASN A 91 13.10 9.65 -10.31
C ASN A 91 12.27 10.28 -11.44
N GLY A 92 11.23 11.05 -11.09
CA GLY A 92 10.37 11.75 -12.03
C GLY A 92 9.21 12.50 -11.35
N VAL A 93 8.82 13.64 -11.93
CA VAL A 93 7.69 14.47 -11.47
C VAL A 93 6.38 13.78 -11.87
N GLN A 94 6.00 12.73 -11.15
CA GLN A 94 4.66 12.16 -11.27
C GLN A 94 3.76 12.87 -10.28
N LEU A 95 2.66 13.45 -10.77
CA LEU A 95 1.57 13.97 -9.97
C LEU A 95 0.91 12.81 -9.22
N ALA A 96 1.53 12.37 -8.12
CA ALA A 96 0.92 11.47 -7.17
C ALA A 96 -0.25 12.21 -6.50
N PRO A 97 -1.45 11.61 -6.42
CA PRO A 97 -2.54 12.18 -5.63
C PRO A 97 -2.04 12.42 -4.21
N GLN A 98 -2.13 13.65 -3.72
CA GLN A 98 -1.68 14.01 -2.37
C GLN A 98 -2.43 13.22 -1.27
N PHE A 99 -3.62 12.72 -1.59
CA PHE A 99 -4.42 11.84 -0.73
C PHE A 99 -5.44 11.04 -1.56
N ILE A 100 -5.68 9.78 -1.18
CA ILE A 100 -6.69 8.90 -1.78
C ILE A 100 -7.71 8.54 -0.68
N PRO A 101 -8.87 9.22 -0.63
CA PRO A 101 -9.92 8.87 0.31
C PRO A 101 -10.68 7.63 -0.18
N SER A 102 -11.04 6.76 0.75
CA SER A 102 -11.80 5.55 0.49
C SER A 102 -12.85 5.37 1.59
N VAL A 103 -14.06 5.00 1.18
CA VAL A 103 -15.16 4.71 2.07
C VAL A 103 -15.87 3.46 1.57
N GLY A 104 -16.34 2.62 2.48
CA GLY A 104 -17.09 1.44 2.13
C GLY A 104 -17.93 0.92 3.28
N VAL A 105 -18.82 0.01 2.95
CA VAL A 105 -19.68 -0.69 3.89
C VAL A 105 -19.42 -2.17 3.74
N ARG A 106 -19.29 -2.86 4.86
CA ARG A 106 -19.13 -4.30 4.96
C ARG A 106 -20.36 -4.87 5.64
N TYR A 107 -20.95 -5.87 5.02
CA TYR A 107 -21.99 -6.69 5.60
C TYR A 107 -21.44 -8.10 5.86
N SER A 108 -21.67 -8.64 7.05
CA SER A 108 -21.29 -10.00 7.43
C SER A 108 -22.57 -10.78 7.75
N PHE A 109 -22.76 -11.93 7.10
CA PHE A 109 -23.92 -12.81 7.23
C PHE A 109 -23.66 -13.97 8.20
#